data_AF-A0A142XP10-F1
#
_entry.id   AF-A0A142XP10-F1
#
_cell.length_a   1.000
_cell.length_b   1.000
_cell.length_c   1.000
_cell.angle_alpha   90.00
_cell.angle_beta   90.00
_cell.angle_gamma   90.00
#
_symmetry.space_group_name_H-M   'P 1'
#
loop_
_entity.id
_entity.type
_entity.pdbx_description
1 polymer ?
#
loop_
_entity_poly.entity_id
_entity_poly.type
_entity_poly.pdbx_seq_one_letter_code
_entity_poly.pdbx_strand_id
1 'polypeptide(L)'
;MNETSWQTGADGDEMLEFVADRLSPRQWLLASAAYARRLWDVLPDGPLRQAIDFAELALEPLSAKTRTEWLKKIDAALPEAVSAAEAAQREIVRSADPDAATVADPVLARPNQIAPSFPLFQAASRHAANAIEWIGEAVGEAASAVRVLFREANEQMLEEIRGLVEQAANSRTRANGAANNALRLKHEGDEHADRTAGVKNKRLAEAEALEIVRKIDEGKQRSQDNEFEAEMKRERAAAKQLARVLREIVGNAFTPPRFEQSWRTDNVTQLAQGIFEERAFERMVILADALLDADCDEEAILRHCRGTELGVKEPPQHFRGCWVIELILGRYAPLPAPKPGKKPKPKRNPLDDIFDFGPLRNDDTRLA
;
A
#
# COMPACT_ATOMS: atom_id res chain seq x y z
N MET A 1 12.36 1.31 -23.63
CA MET A 1 13.32 0.92 -22.58
C MET A 1 14.63 0.32 -23.11
N ASN A 2 15.77 0.78 -22.61
CA ASN A 2 17.11 0.17 -22.79
C ASN A 2 17.68 -0.31 -21.42
N GLU A 3 18.84 -0.98 -21.43
CA GLU A 3 19.44 -1.57 -20.23
C GLU A 3 19.79 -0.54 -19.15
N THR A 4 20.38 0.60 -19.55
CA THR A 4 20.70 1.68 -18.60
C THR A 4 19.44 2.24 -17.95
N SER A 5 18.40 2.51 -18.73
CA SER A 5 17.12 2.99 -18.20
C SER A 5 16.42 1.97 -17.31
N TRP A 6 16.66 0.66 -17.49
CA TRP A 6 16.13 -0.37 -16.60
C TRP A 6 16.84 -0.38 -15.25
N GLN A 7 18.17 -0.29 -15.26
CA GLN A 7 18.99 -0.31 -14.05
C GLN A 7 18.81 0.96 -13.20
N THR A 8 18.79 2.14 -13.83
CA THR A 8 18.74 3.43 -13.10
C THR A 8 17.36 4.09 -13.10
N GLY A 9 16.40 3.57 -13.85
CA GLY A 9 15.08 4.18 -14.05
C GLY A 9 14.18 4.13 -12.82
N ALA A 10 13.32 5.14 -12.72
CA ALA A 10 12.30 5.28 -11.67
C ALA A 10 10.86 5.09 -12.19
N ASP A 11 10.69 4.95 -13.50
CA ASP A 11 9.39 4.77 -14.15
C ASP A 11 9.05 3.28 -14.22
N GLY A 12 8.39 2.79 -13.17
CA GLY A 12 8.01 1.38 -13.09
C GLY A 12 6.90 0.98 -14.04
N ASP A 13 6.07 1.91 -14.51
CA ASP A 13 5.00 1.61 -15.45
C ASP A 13 5.58 1.38 -16.86
N GLU A 14 6.56 2.18 -17.31
CA GLU A 14 7.31 1.88 -18.55
C GLU A 14 8.07 0.55 -18.44
N MET A 15 8.62 0.24 -17.26
CA MET A 15 9.29 -1.05 -17.01
C MET A 15 8.32 -2.22 -17.08
N LEU A 16 7.14 -2.09 -16.48
CA LEU A 16 6.12 -3.13 -16.49
C LEU A 16 5.64 -3.39 -17.92
N GLU A 17 5.32 -2.34 -18.67
CA GLU A 17 4.91 -2.46 -20.08
C GLU A 17 5.97 -3.18 -20.92
N PHE A 18 7.25 -2.94 -20.65
CA PHE A 18 8.35 -3.60 -21.34
C PHE A 18 8.44 -5.11 -21.06
N VAL A 19 8.09 -5.58 -19.85
CA VAL A 19 8.27 -6.99 -19.46
C VAL A 19 6.97 -7.79 -19.38
N ALA A 20 5.81 -7.15 -19.37
CA ALA A 20 4.51 -7.75 -19.07
C ALA A 20 4.21 -9.03 -19.89
N ASP A 21 4.53 -9.03 -21.19
CA ASP A 21 4.23 -10.18 -22.07
C ASP A 21 5.22 -11.34 -21.97
N ARG A 22 6.22 -11.21 -21.10
CA ARG A 22 7.31 -12.18 -20.85
C ARG A 22 7.38 -12.67 -19.41
N LEU A 23 6.66 -12.04 -18.48
CA LEU A 23 6.61 -12.47 -17.09
C LEU A 23 5.90 -13.83 -16.97
N SER A 24 6.51 -14.74 -16.22
CA SER A 24 5.90 -16.01 -15.85
C SER A 24 4.75 -15.81 -14.84
N PRO A 25 3.82 -16.77 -14.71
CA PRO A 25 2.76 -16.72 -13.69
C PRO A 25 3.32 -16.55 -12.27
N ARG A 26 4.48 -17.15 -11.97
CA ARG A 26 5.14 -17.00 -10.68
C ARG A 26 5.66 -15.58 -10.45
N GLN A 27 6.28 -14.97 -11.46
CA GLN A 27 6.76 -13.58 -11.34
C GLN A 27 5.60 -12.60 -11.16
N TRP A 28 4.47 -12.82 -11.83
CA TRP A 28 3.23 -12.06 -11.58
C TRP A 28 2.73 -12.20 -10.15
N LEU A 29 2.74 -13.43 -9.61
CA LEU A 29 2.34 -13.70 -8.23
C LEU A 29 3.29 -13.03 -7.22
N LEU A 30 4.61 -13.12 -7.42
CA LEU A 30 5.60 -12.50 -6.53
C LEU A 30 5.50 -10.97 -6.55
N ALA A 31 5.30 -10.36 -7.72
CA ALA A 31 5.12 -8.92 -7.84
C ALA A 31 3.85 -8.47 -7.11
N SER A 32 2.75 -9.20 -7.30
CA SER A 32 1.48 -8.98 -6.63
C SER A 32 1.59 -9.17 -5.11
N ALA A 33 2.27 -10.21 -4.65
CA ALA A 33 2.48 -10.50 -3.24
C ALA A 33 3.36 -9.43 -2.57
N ALA A 34 4.41 -8.94 -3.24
CA ALA A 34 5.22 -7.82 -2.75
C ALA A 34 4.39 -6.55 -2.52
N TYR A 35 3.42 -6.27 -3.39
CA TYR A 35 2.46 -5.17 -3.20
C TYR A 35 1.50 -5.44 -2.05
N ALA A 36 0.89 -6.62 -1.98
CA ALA A 36 -0.01 -7.00 -0.90
C ALA A 36 0.69 -6.96 0.47
N ARG A 37 1.99 -7.27 0.52
CA ARG A 37 2.81 -7.22 1.74
C ARG A 37 2.93 -5.81 2.32
N ARG A 38 2.68 -4.75 1.55
CA ARG A 38 2.62 -3.37 2.06
C ARG A 38 1.42 -3.14 2.99
N LEU A 39 0.41 -4.02 2.94
CA LEU A 39 -0.76 -4.00 3.81
C LEU A 39 -0.49 -4.66 5.17
N TRP A 40 0.74 -5.11 5.44
CA TRP A 40 1.07 -5.82 6.68
C TRP A 40 0.65 -5.04 7.93
N ASP A 41 0.90 -3.74 7.95
CA ASP A 41 0.55 -2.88 9.08
C ASP A 41 -0.95 -2.53 9.17
N VAL A 42 -1.72 -2.83 8.12
CA VAL A 42 -3.20 -2.65 8.09
C VAL A 42 -3.88 -3.93 8.56
N LEU A 43 -3.38 -5.08 8.09
CA LEU A 43 -3.97 -6.38 8.38
C LEU A 43 -3.65 -6.80 9.82
N PRO A 44 -4.63 -7.24 10.62
CA PRO A 44 -4.35 -7.84 11.93
C PRO A 44 -3.64 -9.20 11.77
N ASP A 45 -3.06 -9.69 12.87
CA ASP A 45 -2.51 -11.05 12.91
C ASP A 45 -3.62 -12.08 12.65
N GLY A 46 -3.32 -13.08 11.81
CA GLY A 46 -4.27 -14.13 11.49
C GLY A 46 -4.20 -14.65 10.05
N PRO A 47 -5.30 -15.25 9.55
CA PRO A 47 -5.33 -15.93 8.25
C PRO A 47 -5.00 -15.03 7.05
N LEU A 48 -5.29 -13.74 7.12
CA LEU A 48 -5.00 -12.79 6.03
C LEU A 48 -3.49 -12.62 5.81
N ARG A 49 -2.71 -12.47 6.90
CA ARG A 49 -1.24 -12.40 6.83
C ARG A 49 -0.64 -13.74 6.37
N GLN A 50 -1.15 -14.85 6.90
CA GLN A 50 -0.75 -16.20 6.49
C GLN A 50 -1.00 -16.46 5.01
N ALA A 51 -2.06 -15.90 4.44
CA ALA A 51 -2.38 -16.03 3.03
C ALA A 51 -1.34 -15.31 2.14
N ILE A 52 -0.84 -14.15 2.56
CA ILE A 52 0.26 -13.45 1.87
C ILE A 52 1.53 -14.29 1.96
N ASP A 53 1.91 -14.77 3.14
CA ASP A 53 3.08 -15.64 3.30
C ASP A 53 2.98 -16.90 2.43
N PHE A 54 1.81 -17.53 2.37
CA PHE A 54 1.57 -18.69 1.50
C PHE A 54 1.75 -18.36 0.02
N ALA A 55 1.25 -17.21 -0.44
CA ALA A 55 1.41 -16.76 -1.82
C ALA A 55 2.89 -16.46 -2.16
N GLU A 56 3.63 -15.84 -1.25
CA GLU A 56 5.07 -15.57 -1.42
C GLU A 56 5.92 -16.85 -1.48
N LEU A 57 5.51 -17.91 -0.78
CA LEU A 57 6.20 -19.22 -0.74
C LEU A 57 5.81 -20.15 -1.90
N ALA A 58 4.77 -19.80 -2.67
CA ALA A 58 4.26 -20.66 -3.74
C ALA A 58 5.30 -20.80 -4.86
N LEU A 59 5.77 -22.04 -5.07
CA LEU A 59 6.78 -22.31 -6.10
C LEU A 59 6.19 -22.53 -7.49
N GLU A 60 4.96 -23.04 -7.52
CA GLU A 60 4.21 -23.41 -8.72
C GLU A 60 2.89 -22.63 -8.77
N PRO A 61 2.26 -22.50 -9.97
CA PRO A 61 0.94 -21.93 -10.08
C PRO A 61 -0.07 -22.62 -9.14
N LEU A 62 -0.84 -21.81 -8.42
CA LEU A 62 -1.78 -22.30 -7.43
C LEU A 62 -2.90 -23.15 -8.07
N SER A 63 -3.07 -24.38 -7.57
CA SER A 63 -4.15 -25.28 -8.01
C SER A 63 -5.52 -24.65 -7.75
N ALA A 64 -6.52 -24.96 -8.58
CA ALA A 64 -7.88 -24.46 -8.39
C ALA A 64 -8.48 -24.85 -7.02
N LYS A 65 -8.12 -26.03 -6.51
CA LYS A 65 -8.51 -26.51 -5.17
C LYS A 65 -7.92 -25.62 -4.08
N THR A 66 -6.61 -25.39 -4.12
CA THR A 66 -5.88 -24.53 -3.17
C THR A 66 -6.43 -23.10 -3.18
N ARG A 67 -6.68 -22.53 -4.37
CA ARG A 67 -7.30 -21.21 -4.52
C ARG A 67 -8.64 -21.14 -3.81
N THR A 68 -9.51 -22.12 -4.05
CA THR A 68 -10.86 -22.19 -3.44
C THR A 68 -10.79 -22.34 -1.92
N GLU A 69 -9.87 -23.16 -1.41
CA GLU A 69 -9.68 -23.37 0.04
C GLU A 69 -9.24 -22.08 0.74
N TRP A 70 -8.27 -21.35 0.17
CA TRP A 70 -7.81 -20.09 0.73
C TRP A 70 -8.86 -18.98 0.65
N LEU A 71 -9.60 -18.88 -0.46
CA LEU A 71 -10.70 -17.92 -0.57
C LEU A 71 -11.75 -18.11 0.54
N LYS A 72 -12.11 -19.37 0.85
CA LYS A 72 -13.01 -19.67 1.98
C LYS A 72 -12.42 -19.27 3.33
N LYS A 73 -11.13 -19.49 3.56
CA LYS A 73 -10.44 -19.10 4.80
C LYS A 73 -10.41 -17.57 4.96
N ILE A 74 -10.13 -16.85 3.87
CA ILE A 74 -10.11 -15.38 3.86
C ILE A 74 -11.52 -14.83 4.15
N ASP A 75 -12.55 -15.37 3.48
CA ASP A 75 -13.94 -14.96 3.67
C ASP A 75 -14.43 -15.22 5.10
N ALA A 76 -14.04 -16.33 5.70
CA ALA A 76 -14.37 -16.66 7.08
C ALA A 76 -13.65 -15.75 8.09
N ALA A 77 -12.41 -15.33 7.80
CA ALA A 77 -11.59 -14.51 8.70
C ALA A 77 -11.92 -13.01 8.64
N LEU A 78 -12.54 -12.54 7.54
CA LEU A 78 -12.78 -11.12 7.32
C LEU A 78 -13.59 -10.43 8.43
N PRO A 79 -14.75 -10.97 8.90
CA PRO A 79 -15.53 -10.29 9.93
C PRO A 79 -14.77 -10.15 11.26
N GLU A 80 -13.99 -11.16 11.63
CA GLU A 80 -13.16 -11.14 12.84
C GLU A 80 -12.01 -10.12 12.70
N ALA A 81 -11.36 -10.07 11.54
CA ALA A 81 -10.29 -9.11 11.26
C ALA A 81 -10.78 -7.65 11.33
N VAL A 82 -11.94 -7.36 10.74
CA VAL A 82 -12.56 -6.03 10.79
C VAL A 82 -12.92 -5.67 12.24
N SER A 83 -13.60 -6.56 12.95
CA SER A 83 -13.97 -6.35 14.35
C SER A 83 -12.75 -6.11 15.26
N ALA A 84 -11.67 -6.86 15.05
CA ALA A 84 -10.43 -6.68 15.80
C ALA A 84 -9.78 -5.30 15.55
N ALA A 85 -9.76 -4.84 14.30
CA ALA A 85 -9.22 -3.53 13.94
C ALA A 85 -10.09 -2.38 14.49
N GLU A 86 -11.42 -2.49 14.38
CA GLU A 86 -12.35 -1.54 14.97
C GLU A 86 -12.22 -1.48 16.50
N ALA A 87 -12.06 -2.62 17.16
CA ALA A 87 -11.85 -2.68 18.60
C ALA A 87 -10.53 -2.02 19.02
N ALA A 88 -9.44 -2.28 18.29
CA ALA A 88 -8.15 -1.63 18.53
C ALA A 88 -8.25 -0.10 18.33
N GLN A 89 -8.91 0.35 17.25
CA GLN A 89 -9.10 1.77 16.98
C GLN A 89 -9.98 2.46 18.02
N ARG A 90 -11.04 1.77 18.49
CA ARG A 90 -11.89 2.26 19.58
C ARG A 90 -11.09 2.45 20.87
N GLU A 91 -10.15 1.56 21.16
CA GLU A 91 -9.28 1.71 22.33
C GLU A 91 -8.27 2.86 22.17
N ILE A 92 -7.75 3.11 20.96
CA ILE A 92 -6.91 4.29 20.69
C ILE A 92 -7.69 5.58 20.97
N VAL A 93 -8.91 5.69 20.45
CA VAL A 93 -9.74 6.87 20.70
C VAL A 93 -10.09 7.00 22.18
N ARG A 94 -10.46 5.90 22.86
CA ARG A 94 -10.83 5.91 24.29
C ARG A 94 -9.65 6.20 25.22
N SER A 95 -8.48 5.64 24.95
CA SER A 95 -7.28 5.86 25.76
C SER A 95 -6.74 7.28 25.61
N ALA A 96 -6.90 7.86 24.41
CA ALA A 96 -6.66 9.28 24.20
C ALA A 96 -7.72 10.13 24.90
N ASP A 97 -8.99 9.71 24.85
CA ASP A 97 -10.11 10.38 25.53
C ASP A 97 -11.35 9.47 25.76
N PRO A 98 -11.72 9.16 27.01
CA PRO A 98 -12.83 8.25 27.31
C PRO A 98 -14.20 8.72 26.82
N ASP A 99 -14.41 10.04 26.73
CA ASP A 99 -15.71 10.61 26.41
C ASP A 99 -15.92 10.75 24.90
N ALA A 100 -14.84 10.88 24.13
CA ALA A 100 -14.88 11.03 22.68
C ALA A 100 -15.53 9.84 21.94
N ALA A 101 -15.55 8.65 22.52
CA ALA A 101 -16.13 7.46 21.89
C ALA A 101 -17.59 7.15 22.32
N THR A 102 -18.16 7.90 23.27
CA THR A 102 -19.40 7.50 23.98
C THR A 102 -20.57 8.46 23.81
N VAL A 103 -20.35 9.71 23.40
CA VAL A 103 -21.39 10.74 23.39
C VAL A 103 -21.97 10.90 21.98
N ALA A 104 -23.09 10.24 21.69
CA ALA A 104 -23.85 10.47 20.45
C ALA A 104 -24.84 11.65 20.56
N ASP A 105 -25.35 11.90 21.77
CA ASP A 105 -26.45 12.83 22.05
C ASP A 105 -26.03 13.95 23.03
N PRO A 106 -26.73 15.10 23.00
CA PRO A 106 -26.41 16.20 23.91
C PRO A 106 -26.66 15.85 25.37
N VAL A 107 -25.59 15.86 26.18
CA VAL A 107 -25.66 15.80 27.65
C VAL A 107 -26.15 17.16 28.15
N LEU A 108 -27.44 17.44 27.93
CA LEU A 108 -28.09 18.59 28.54
C LEU A 108 -28.56 18.18 29.94
N ALA A 109 -28.07 18.88 30.96
CA ALA A 109 -28.70 18.80 32.29
C ALA A 109 -30.17 19.28 32.24
N ARG A 110 -30.54 20.13 31.26
CA ARG A 110 -31.92 20.60 30.99
C ARG A 110 -32.13 20.95 29.50
N PRO A 111 -33.32 20.71 28.92
CA PRO A 111 -33.62 20.99 27.50
C PRO A 111 -33.38 22.42 27.00
N ASN A 112 -33.35 23.42 27.90
CA ASN A 112 -33.23 24.84 27.55
C ASN A 112 -31.84 25.44 27.87
N GLN A 113 -30.85 24.62 28.22
CA GLN A 113 -29.52 25.10 28.56
C GLN A 113 -28.56 24.92 27.38
N ILE A 114 -28.13 26.04 26.78
CA ILE A 114 -27.06 26.02 25.77
C ILE A 114 -25.74 25.75 26.50
N ALA A 115 -25.04 24.69 26.09
CA ALA A 115 -23.67 24.40 26.46
C ALA A 115 -22.76 24.84 25.30
N PRO A 116 -22.04 25.98 25.40
CA PRO A 116 -21.31 26.55 24.27
C PRO A 116 -20.24 25.65 23.64
N SER A 117 -19.63 24.74 24.43
CA SER A 117 -18.64 23.78 23.96
C SER A 117 -19.23 22.51 23.34
N PHE A 118 -20.54 22.30 23.43
CA PHE A 118 -21.18 21.07 22.96
C PHE A 118 -20.93 20.75 21.47
N PRO A 119 -20.97 21.70 20.53
CA PRO A 119 -20.66 21.41 19.13
C PRO A 119 -19.27 20.78 18.92
N LEU A 120 -18.28 21.13 19.76
CA LEU A 120 -16.93 20.56 19.70
C LEU A 120 -16.93 19.09 20.12
N PHE A 121 -17.60 18.75 21.23
CA PHE A 121 -17.73 17.37 21.68
C PHE A 121 -18.54 16.51 20.70
N GLN A 122 -19.62 17.05 20.12
CA GLN A 122 -20.39 16.34 19.10
C GLN A 122 -19.54 16.08 17.84
N ALA A 123 -18.72 17.04 17.42
CA ALA A 123 -17.80 16.84 16.32
C ALA A 123 -16.71 15.83 16.66
N ALA A 124 -16.17 15.85 17.89
CA ALA A 124 -15.21 14.87 18.37
C ALA A 124 -15.76 13.43 18.27
N SER A 125 -16.99 13.21 18.75
CA SER A 125 -17.66 11.91 18.66
C SER A 125 -17.91 11.45 17.22
N ARG A 126 -18.27 12.37 16.32
CA ARG A 126 -18.42 12.06 14.90
C ARG A 126 -17.10 11.59 14.28
N HIS A 127 -16.01 12.31 14.54
CA HIS A 127 -14.68 11.91 14.05
C HIS A 127 -14.20 10.60 14.68
N ALA A 128 -14.51 10.34 15.95
CA ALA A 128 -14.24 9.08 16.60
C ALA A 128 -14.96 7.90 15.91
N ALA A 129 -16.25 8.08 15.59
CA ALA A 129 -17.03 7.08 14.85
C ALA A 129 -16.45 6.84 13.46
N ASN A 130 -16.17 7.91 12.71
CA ASN A 130 -15.57 7.83 11.38
C ASN A 130 -14.19 7.12 11.41
N ALA A 131 -13.39 7.36 12.45
CA ALA A 131 -12.10 6.70 12.60
C ALA A 131 -12.24 5.17 12.70
N ILE A 132 -13.25 4.70 13.46
CA ILE A 132 -13.54 3.28 13.63
C ILE A 132 -14.09 2.69 12.32
N GLU A 133 -15.02 3.37 11.66
CA GLU A 133 -15.58 2.91 10.38
C GLU A 133 -14.50 2.80 9.30
N TRP A 134 -13.70 3.85 9.09
CA TRP A 134 -12.69 3.89 8.04
C TRP A 134 -11.53 2.92 8.27
N ILE A 135 -11.21 2.53 9.51
CA ILE A 135 -10.24 1.45 9.74
C ILE A 135 -10.82 0.09 9.35
N GLY A 136 -12.12 -0.12 9.56
CA GLY A 136 -12.82 -1.33 9.12
C GLY A 136 -12.84 -1.43 7.60
N GLU A 137 -13.14 -0.32 6.91
CA GLU A 137 -13.04 -0.22 5.45
C GLU A 137 -11.62 -0.54 4.95
N ALA A 138 -10.59 0.03 5.57
CA ALA A 138 -9.20 -0.22 5.20
C ALA A 138 -8.82 -1.71 5.30
N VAL A 139 -9.30 -2.41 6.33
CA VAL A 139 -9.09 -3.86 6.47
C VAL A 139 -9.89 -4.64 5.43
N GLY A 140 -11.11 -4.22 5.10
CA GLY A 140 -11.91 -4.83 4.04
C GLY A 140 -11.29 -4.71 2.65
N GLU A 141 -10.75 -3.54 2.32
CA GLU A 141 -10.00 -3.28 1.09
C GLU A 141 -8.71 -4.09 1.05
N ALA A 142 -7.98 -4.15 2.17
CA ALA A 142 -6.78 -4.96 2.30
C ALA A 142 -7.06 -6.46 2.13
N ALA A 143 -8.13 -6.97 2.73
CA ALA A 143 -8.56 -8.35 2.56
C ALA A 143 -8.97 -8.64 1.11
N SER A 144 -9.58 -7.68 0.43
CA SER A 144 -9.89 -7.78 -1.01
C SER A 144 -8.62 -7.94 -1.84
N ALA A 145 -7.56 -7.19 -1.54
CA ALA A 145 -6.26 -7.37 -2.20
C ALA A 145 -5.69 -8.78 -1.95
N VAL A 146 -5.82 -9.29 -0.73
CA VAL A 146 -5.39 -10.66 -0.38
C VAL A 146 -6.20 -11.71 -1.15
N ARG A 147 -7.51 -11.51 -1.37
CA ARG A 147 -8.33 -12.42 -2.21
C ARG A 147 -7.83 -12.47 -3.64
N VAL A 148 -7.40 -11.34 -4.20
CA VAL A 148 -6.93 -11.24 -5.59
C VAL A 148 -5.68 -12.09 -5.81
N LEU A 149 -4.80 -12.27 -4.81
CA LEU A 149 -3.64 -13.17 -4.89
C LEU A 149 -4.00 -14.62 -5.22
N PHE A 150 -5.23 -15.06 -4.91
CA PHE A 150 -5.70 -16.41 -5.17
C PHE A 150 -6.49 -16.53 -6.48
N ARG A 151 -6.39 -15.54 -7.38
CA ARG A 151 -6.88 -15.63 -8.77
C ARG A 151 -5.78 -16.16 -9.69
N GLU A 152 -6.01 -16.14 -11.01
CA GLU A 152 -4.96 -16.48 -11.97
C GLU A 152 -3.94 -15.36 -12.07
N ALA A 153 -2.66 -15.72 -12.02
CA ALA A 153 -1.58 -14.74 -12.02
C ALA A 153 -1.37 -14.13 -13.41
N ASN A 154 -1.66 -12.83 -13.52
CA ASN A 154 -1.60 -12.07 -14.77
C ASN A 154 -1.42 -10.56 -14.47
N GLU A 155 -1.40 -9.75 -15.52
CA GLU A 155 -1.29 -8.28 -15.42
C GLU A 155 -2.45 -7.65 -14.65
N GLN A 156 -3.68 -8.13 -14.88
CA GLN A 156 -4.88 -7.63 -14.23
C GLN A 156 -4.85 -7.85 -12.70
N MET A 157 -4.29 -8.96 -12.23
CA MET A 157 -4.08 -9.24 -10.80
C MET A 157 -3.23 -8.14 -10.15
N LEU A 158 -2.12 -7.76 -10.80
CA LEU A 158 -1.22 -6.74 -10.26
C LEU A 158 -1.88 -5.36 -10.27
N GLU A 159 -2.57 -5.00 -11.35
CA GLU A 159 -3.30 -3.74 -11.48
C GLU A 159 -4.37 -3.59 -10.38
N GLU A 160 -5.19 -4.63 -10.17
CA GLU A 160 -6.24 -4.63 -9.15
C GLU A 160 -5.65 -4.55 -7.73
N ILE A 161 -4.57 -5.30 -7.44
CA ILE A 161 -3.90 -5.23 -6.13
C ILE A 161 -3.29 -3.86 -5.89
N ARG A 162 -2.67 -3.23 -6.91
CA ARG A 162 -2.12 -1.87 -6.78
C ARG A 162 -3.21 -0.88 -6.36
N GLY A 163 -4.37 -0.92 -7.02
CA GLY A 163 -5.52 -0.07 -6.70
C GLY A 163 -6.05 -0.31 -5.29
N LEU A 164 -6.25 -1.57 -4.91
CA LEU A 164 -6.74 -1.93 -3.57
C LEU A 164 -5.76 -1.56 -2.45
N VAL A 165 -4.45 -1.68 -2.69
CA VAL A 165 -3.42 -1.26 -1.73
C VAL A 165 -3.46 0.25 -1.52
N GLU A 166 -3.67 1.03 -2.58
CA GLU A 166 -3.82 2.47 -2.49
C GLU A 166 -5.11 2.88 -1.78
N GLN A 167 -6.23 2.24 -2.08
CA GLN A 167 -7.50 2.44 -1.39
C GLN A 167 -7.35 2.18 0.12
N ALA A 168 -6.82 1.02 0.51
CA ALA A 168 -6.60 0.67 1.92
C ALA A 168 -5.67 1.66 2.63
N ALA A 169 -4.61 2.12 1.97
CA ALA A 169 -3.70 3.12 2.52
C ALA A 169 -4.39 4.49 2.72
N ASN A 170 -5.26 4.88 1.79
CA ASN A 170 -6.05 6.11 1.89
C ASN A 170 -7.08 6.03 3.03
N SER A 171 -7.84 4.93 3.11
CA SER A 171 -8.83 4.68 4.17
C SER A 171 -8.16 4.67 5.56
N ARG A 172 -7.00 4.01 5.70
CA ARG A 172 -6.22 4.08 6.94
C ARG A 172 -5.72 5.47 7.28
N THR A 173 -5.25 6.22 6.29
CA THR A 173 -4.80 7.61 6.51
C THR A 173 -5.95 8.50 6.96
N ARG A 174 -7.14 8.32 6.38
CA ARG A 174 -8.37 9.00 6.79
C ARG A 174 -8.75 8.63 8.22
N ALA A 175 -8.71 7.34 8.58
CA ALA A 175 -8.99 6.85 9.93
C ALA A 175 -8.08 7.51 10.98
N ASN A 176 -6.77 7.54 10.72
CA ASN A 176 -5.79 8.21 11.58
C ASN A 176 -6.05 9.72 11.68
N GLY A 177 -6.39 10.38 10.56
CA GLY A 177 -6.75 11.79 10.53
C GLY A 177 -7.98 12.11 11.37
N ALA A 178 -9.02 11.27 11.27
CA ALA A 178 -10.23 11.39 12.07
C ALA A 178 -9.96 11.17 13.56
N ALA A 179 -9.17 10.15 13.93
CA ALA A 179 -8.79 9.93 15.33
C ALA A 179 -8.05 11.15 15.93
N ASN A 180 -7.12 11.75 15.17
CA ASN A 180 -6.42 12.96 15.60
C ASN A 180 -7.35 14.18 15.70
N ASN A 181 -8.29 14.33 14.76
CA ASN A 181 -9.28 15.39 14.81
C ASN A 181 -10.24 15.24 15.98
N ALA A 182 -10.67 14.00 16.29
CA ALA A 182 -11.51 13.70 17.45
C ALA A 182 -10.85 14.17 18.74
N LEU A 183 -9.58 13.79 18.94
CA LEU A 183 -8.79 14.21 20.10
C LEU A 183 -8.65 15.73 20.17
N ARG A 184 -8.27 16.37 19.06
CA ARG A 184 -8.12 17.83 18.99
C ARG A 184 -9.42 18.57 19.33
N LEU A 185 -10.54 18.13 18.77
CA LEU A 185 -11.85 18.73 19.03
C LEU A 185 -12.29 18.57 20.47
N LYS A 186 -11.98 17.44 21.11
CA LYS A 186 -12.24 17.26 22.53
C LYS A 186 -11.42 18.24 23.36
N HIS A 187 -10.11 18.30 23.17
CA HIS A 187 -9.25 19.26 23.90
C HIS A 187 -9.74 20.71 23.75
N GLU A 188 -10.06 21.13 22.52
CA GLU A 188 -10.66 22.45 22.27
C GLU A 188 -12.02 22.60 22.99
N GLY A 189 -12.82 21.54 23.04
CA GLY A 189 -14.08 21.48 23.78
C GLY A 189 -13.92 21.71 25.28
N ASP A 190 -12.94 21.07 25.91
CA ASP A 190 -12.62 21.25 27.33
C ASP A 190 -12.15 22.67 27.61
N GLU A 191 -11.18 23.16 26.85
CA GLU A 191 -10.65 24.52 26.99
C GLU A 191 -11.73 25.58 26.73
N HIS A 192 -12.63 25.33 25.78
CA HIS A 192 -13.76 26.20 25.51
C HIS A 192 -14.80 26.15 26.61
N ALA A 193 -15.06 24.99 27.22
CA ALA A 193 -15.96 24.85 28.36
C ALA A 193 -15.45 25.68 29.55
N ASP A 194 -14.16 25.59 29.86
CA ASP A 194 -13.52 26.36 30.93
C ASP A 194 -13.58 27.87 30.67
N ARG A 195 -13.26 28.31 29.44
CA ARG A 195 -13.35 29.73 29.06
C ARG A 195 -14.77 30.28 29.12
N THR A 196 -15.78 29.44 28.86
CA THR A 196 -17.17 29.89 28.67
C THR A 196 -18.08 29.68 29.88
N ALA A 197 -17.58 29.03 30.94
CA ALA A 197 -18.35 28.71 32.16
C ALA A 197 -19.07 29.91 32.80
N GLY A 198 -18.54 31.13 32.65
CA GLY A 198 -19.10 32.37 33.20
C GLY A 198 -19.61 33.39 32.17
N VAL A 199 -19.63 33.06 30.87
CA VAL A 199 -19.94 34.02 29.81
C VAL A 199 -21.45 34.33 29.76
N LYS A 200 -21.78 35.63 29.71
CA LYS A 200 -23.18 36.11 29.64
C LYS A 200 -23.84 35.78 28.30
N ASN A 201 -23.08 35.87 27.19
CA ASN A 201 -23.57 35.60 25.85
C ASN A 201 -23.19 34.18 25.37
N LYS A 202 -23.95 33.18 25.83
CA LYS A 202 -23.72 31.77 25.48
C LYS A 202 -23.85 31.48 23.98
N ARG A 203 -24.67 32.26 23.25
CA ARG A 203 -24.86 32.10 21.80
C ARG A 203 -23.63 32.51 21.00
N LEU A 204 -22.96 33.59 21.40
CA LEU A 204 -21.71 33.99 20.75
C LEU A 204 -20.63 32.93 20.95
N ALA A 205 -20.49 32.43 22.19
CA ALA A 205 -19.54 31.36 22.50
C ALA A 205 -19.85 30.05 21.75
N GLU A 206 -21.13 29.72 21.53
CA GLU A 206 -21.53 28.58 20.70
C GLU A 206 -21.15 28.79 19.21
N ALA A 207 -21.35 30.01 18.68
CA ALA A 207 -20.95 30.34 17.32
C ALA A 207 -19.42 30.25 17.12
N GLU A 208 -18.64 30.64 18.13
CA GLU A 208 -17.17 30.47 18.13
C GLU A 208 -16.79 28.98 18.08
N ALA A 209 -17.46 28.13 18.87
CA ALA A 209 -17.24 26.69 18.85
C ALA A 209 -17.55 26.07 17.47
N LEU A 210 -18.66 26.47 16.85
CA LEU A 210 -19.02 26.04 15.49
C LEU A 210 -17.99 26.46 14.45
N GLU A 211 -17.41 27.66 14.58
CA GLU A 211 -16.36 28.13 13.68
C GLU A 211 -15.05 27.34 13.86
N ILE A 212 -14.71 26.93 15.09
CA ILE A 212 -13.58 26.02 15.34
C ILE A 212 -13.83 24.66 14.67
N VAL A 213 -15.03 24.07 14.84
CA VAL A 213 -15.41 22.82 14.17
C VAL A 213 -15.27 22.96 12.66
N ARG A 214 -15.82 24.03 12.07
CA ARG A 214 -15.75 24.30 10.63
C ARG A 214 -14.30 24.33 10.12
N LYS A 215 -13.40 25.04 10.81
CA LYS A 215 -11.97 25.11 10.45
C LYS A 215 -11.26 23.76 10.56
N ILE A 216 -11.67 22.91 11.50
CA ILE A 216 -11.11 21.58 11.68
C ILE A 216 -11.60 20.63 10.58
N ASP A 217 -12.90 20.66 10.28
CA ASP A 217 -13.54 19.83 9.26
C ASP A 217 -13.07 20.19 7.84
N GLU A 218 -12.95 21.48 7.52
CA GLU A 218 -12.37 21.95 6.25
C GLU A 218 -10.87 21.66 6.13
N GLY A 219 -10.19 21.43 7.26
CA GLY A 219 -8.75 21.25 7.33
C GLY A 219 -7.98 22.48 6.83
N LYS A 220 -6.68 22.29 6.53
CA LYS A 220 -5.99 23.25 5.66
C LYS A 220 -6.53 23.05 4.26
N GLN A 221 -7.36 23.98 3.77
CA GLN A 221 -7.65 24.06 2.33
C GLN A 221 -6.32 24.09 1.59
N ARG A 222 -6.02 23.00 0.89
CA ARG A 222 -4.93 22.99 -0.08
C ARG A 222 -5.45 23.74 -1.31
N SER A 223 -4.66 24.67 -1.82
CA SER A 223 -4.93 25.19 -3.16
C SER A 223 -4.95 24.03 -4.16
N GLN A 224 -5.68 24.18 -5.27
CA GLN A 224 -5.70 23.18 -6.35
C GLN A 224 -4.29 22.78 -6.79
N ASP A 225 -3.36 23.74 -6.85
CA ASP A 225 -1.94 23.50 -7.15
C ASP A 225 -1.28 22.52 -6.15
N ASN A 226 -1.56 22.64 -4.85
CA ASN A 226 -1.01 21.76 -3.83
C ASN A 226 -1.59 20.34 -3.89
N GLU A 227 -2.83 20.19 -4.36
CA GLU A 227 -3.47 18.88 -4.52
C GLU A 227 -2.90 18.15 -5.73
N PHE A 228 -2.80 18.83 -6.87
CA PHE A 228 -2.15 18.31 -8.07
C PHE A 228 -0.69 17.89 -7.81
N GLU A 229 0.08 18.73 -7.11
CA GLU A 229 1.46 18.37 -6.73
C GLU A 229 1.53 17.13 -5.82
N ALA A 230 0.58 16.98 -4.89
CA ALA A 230 0.52 15.84 -3.99
C ALA A 230 0.16 14.55 -4.75
N GLU A 231 -0.77 14.62 -5.69
CA GLU A 231 -1.14 13.51 -6.58
C GLU A 231 0.03 13.07 -7.45
N MET A 232 0.66 14.00 -8.18
CA MET A 232 1.87 13.74 -8.97
C MET A 232 2.99 13.12 -8.14
N LYS A 233 3.14 13.52 -6.87
CA LYS A 233 4.13 12.94 -5.96
C LYS A 233 3.79 11.50 -5.57
N ARG A 234 2.51 11.17 -5.38
CA ARG A 234 2.03 9.81 -5.08
C ARG A 234 2.24 8.90 -6.28
N GLU A 235 1.86 9.33 -7.48
CA GLU A 235 2.08 8.58 -8.72
C GLU A 235 3.57 8.27 -8.93
N ARG A 236 4.43 9.30 -8.82
CA ARG A 236 5.88 9.12 -8.91
C ARG A 236 6.42 8.16 -7.85
N ALA A 237 5.86 8.17 -6.65
CA ALA A 237 6.25 7.21 -5.61
C ALA A 237 5.78 5.79 -5.96
N ALA A 238 4.56 5.62 -6.46
CA ALA A 238 4.02 4.33 -6.89
C ALA A 238 4.83 3.73 -8.05
N ALA A 239 5.17 4.53 -9.07
CA ALA A 239 6.02 4.12 -10.18
C ALA A 239 7.43 3.72 -9.71
N LYS A 240 8.03 4.48 -8.78
CA LYS A 240 9.33 4.12 -8.17
C LYS A 240 9.27 2.78 -7.43
N GLN A 241 8.19 2.52 -6.70
CA GLN A 241 8.02 1.25 -6.00
C GLN A 241 7.87 0.09 -6.99
N LEU A 242 7.10 0.28 -8.06
CA LEU A 242 6.95 -0.73 -9.11
C LEU A 242 8.31 -1.05 -9.75
N ALA A 243 9.11 -0.03 -10.06
CA ALA A 243 10.46 -0.20 -10.61
C ALA A 243 11.36 -1.03 -9.68
N ARG A 244 11.28 -0.82 -8.36
CA ARG A 244 12.01 -1.61 -7.36
C ARG A 244 11.55 -3.06 -7.35
N VAL A 245 10.22 -3.28 -7.30
CA VAL A 245 9.65 -4.63 -7.28
C VAL A 245 10.05 -5.41 -8.53
N LEU A 246 9.99 -4.79 -9.70
CA LEU A 246 10.37 -5.42 -10.95
C LEU A 246 11.85 -5.80 -10.97
N ARG A 247 12.76 -4.89 -10.57
CA ARG A 247 14.20 -5.21 -10.48
C ARG A 247 14.51 -6.32 -9.50
N GLU A 248 13.81 -6.38 -8.37
CA GLU A 248 14.04 -7.40 -7.35
C GLU A 248 13.63 -8.80 -7.84
N ILE A 249 12.58 -8.91 -8.66
CA ILE A 249 12.07 -10.21 -9.17
C ILE A 249 12.78 -10.64 -10.46
N VAL A 250 12.95 -9.68 -11.37
CA VAL A 250 13.43 -9.93 -12.73
C VAL A 250 14.96 -9.80 -12.80
N GLY A 251 15.59 -9.06 -11.89
CA GLY A 251 16.98 -8.68 -12.03
C GLY A 251 17.18 -7.78 -13.24
N ASN A 252 18.11 -8.15 -14.12
CA ASN A 252 18.35 -7.45 -15.38
C ASN A 252 17.52 -8.07 -16.52
N ALA A 253 16.59 -7.29 -17.09
CA ALA A 253 15.67 -7.75 -18.13
C ALA A 253 16.30 -7.94 -19.53
N PHE A 254 17.57 -7.55 -19.71
CA PHE A 254 18.30 -7.63 -20.98
C PHE A 254 19.32 -8.76 -20.97
N THR A 255 20.06 -8.87 -19.87
CA THR A 255 21.17 -9.80 -19.74
C THR A 255 21.03 -10.56 -18.41
N PRO A 256 20.70 -11.86 -18.44
CA PRO A 256 20.72 -12.67 -17.23
C PRO A 256 22.11 -12.64 -16.57
N PRO A 257 22.20 -12.54 -15.24
CA PRO A 257 23.48 -12.58 -14.54
C PRO A 257 24.15 -13.94 -14.74
N ARG A 258 25.48 -13.95 -14.86
CA ARG A 258 26.25 -15.20 -14.84
C ARG A 258 26.15 -15.78 -13.42
N PHE A 259 25.87 -17.07 -13.31
CA PHE A 259 25.89 -17.79 -12.04
C PHE A 259 26.56 -19.13 -12.23
N GLU A 260 27.70 -19.34 -11.58
CA GLU A 260 28.44 -20.59 -11.67
C GLU A 260 28.02 -21.58 -10.59
N GLN A 261 27.96 -22.87 -10.96
CA GLN A 261 27.53 -23.93 -10.04
C GLN A 261 28.50 -24.11 -8.86
N SER A 262 29.77 -23.74 -9.03
CA SER A 262 30.81 -23.72 -8.01
C SER A 262 30.49 -22.75 -6.86
N TRP A 263 29.80 -21.64 -7.14
CA TRP A 263 29.43 -20.64 -6.13
C TRP A 263 28.29 -21.11 -5.22
N ARG A 264 27.52 -22.12 -5.65
CA ARG A 264 26.42 -22.72 -4.87
C ARG A 264 26.97 -23.75 -3.88
N THR A 265 27.78 -23.28 -2.94
CA THR A 265 28.29 -24.10 -1.83
C THR A 265 27.19 -24.38 -0.81
N ASP A 266 27.43 -25.35 0.09
CA ASP A 266 26.50 -25.67 1.18
C ASP A 266 26.22 -24.45 2.07
N ASN A 267 27.25 -23.67 2.40
CA ASN A 267 27.12 -22.46 3.21
C ASN A 267 26.24 -21.40 2.52
N VAL A 268 26.49 -21.13 1.24
CA VAL A 268 25.71 -20.17 0.44
C VAL A 268 24.24 -20.62 0.32
N THR A 269 24.01 -21.90 0.08
CA THR A 269 22.66 -22.47 -0.06
C THR A 269 21.88 -22.43 1.26
N GLN A 270 22.51 -22.85 2.38
CA GLN A 270 21.89 -22.81 3.70
C GLN A 270 21.55 -21.37 4.13
N LEU A 271 22.45 -20.42 3.86
CA LEU A 271 22.21 -19.02 4.18
C LEU A 271 21.07 -18.44 3.34
N ALA A 272 21.05 -18.69 2.03
CA ALA A 272 19.96 -18.25 1.15
C ALA A 272 18.61 -18.86 1.55
N GLN A 273 18.58 -20.14 1.94
CA GLN A 273 17.36 -20.80 2.42
C GLN A 273 16.86 -20.15 3.71
N GLY A 274 17.75 -19.92 4.69
CA GLY A 274 17.40 -19.25 5.94
C GLY A 274 16.88 -17.83 5.73
N ILE A 275 17.51 -17.05 4.84
CA ILE A 275 17.03 -15.71 4.46
C ILE A 275 15.63 -15.79 3.86
N PHE A 276 15.39 -16.74 2.97
CA PHE A 276 14.09 -16.90 2.30
C PHE A 276 12.98 -17.31 3.27
N GLU A 277 13.22 -18.33 4.10
CA GLU A 277 12.24 -18.88 5.05
C GLU A 277 11.91 -17.90 6.16
N GLU A 278 12.93 -17.38 6.84
CA GLU A 278 12.80 -16.46 7.98
C GLU A 278 12.53 -15.03 7.54
N ARG A 279 12.63 -14.73 6.24
CA ARG A 279 12.49 -13.38 5.68
C ARG A 279 13.55 -12.41 6.24
N ALA A 280 14.71 -12.96 6.59
CA ALA A 280 15.84 -12.31 7.25
C ALA A 280 16.76 -11.57 6.25
N PHE A 281 16.19 -10.64 5.48
CA PHE A 281 16.88 -9.94 4.39
C PHE A 281 18.03 -9.03 4.86
N GLU A 282 18.09 -8.71 6.15
CA GLU A 282 19.25 -8.05 6.75
C GLU A 282 20.54 -8.87 6.64
N ARG A 283 20.44 -10.19 6.45
CA ARG A 283 21.59 -11.08 6.26
C ARG A 283 22.11 -11.12 4.81
N MET A 284 21.54 -10.33 3.89
CA MET A 284 22.00 -10.27 2.49
C MET A 284 23.47 -9.85 2.35
N VAL A 285 23.97 -8.99 3.24
CA VAL A 285 25.39 -8.60 3.25
C VAL A 285 26.28 -9.80 3.60
N ILE A 286 25.86 -10.63 4.57
CA ILE A 286 26.56 -11.87 4.94
C ILE A 286 26.53 -12.87 3.78
N LEU A 287 25.43 -12.91 3.02
CA LEU A 287 25.33 -13.73 1.81
C LEU A 287 26.33 -13.27 0.73
N ALA A 288 26.57 -11.95 0.60
CA ALA A 288 27.58 -11.42 -0.31
C ALA A 288 28.99 -11.92 0.05
N ASP A 289 29.31 -11.95 1.34
CA ASP A 289 30.62 -12.40 1.82
C ASP A 289 30.78 -13.92 1.65
N ALA A 290 29.74 -14.71 1.93
CA ALA A 290 29.74 -16.14 1.67
C ALA A 290 29.89 -16.48 0.17
N LEU A 291 29.32 -15.65 -0.71
CA LEU A 291 29.51 -15.77 -2.16
C LEU A 291 30.95 -15.45 -2.57
N LEU A 292 31.57 -14.41 -1.99
CA LEU A 292 32.98 -14.09 -2.22
C LEU A 292 33.91 -15.21 -1.75
N ASP A 293 33.64 -15.79 -0.58
CA ASP A 293 34.39 -16.94 -0.07
C ASP A 293 34.25 -18.18 -0.97
N ALA A 294 33.19 -18.24 -1.78
CA ALA A 294 32.97 -19.24 -2.81
C ALA A 294 33.55 -18.84 -4.18
N ASP A 295 34.44 -17.85 -4.24
CA ASP A 295 35.06 -17.30 -5.45
C ASP A 295 34.05 -16.68 -6.45
N CYS A 296 32.91 -16.17 -5.97
CA CYS A 296 31.98 -15.40 -6.80
C CYS A 296 32.59 -14.06 -7.20
N ASP A 297 32.78 -13.85 -8.50
CA ASP A 297 33.30 -12.61 -9.09
C ASP A 297 32.24 -11.85 -9.91
N GLU A 298 30.98 -12.28 -9.86
CA GLU A 298 29.87 -11.58 -10.53
C GLU A 298 29.43 -10.34 -9.74
N GLU A 299 29.93 -9.18 -10.17
CA GLU A 299 29.69 -7.89 -9.54
C GLU A 299 28.19 -7.53 -9.44
N ALA A 300 27.35 -7.95 -10.39
CA ALA A 300 25.92 -7.68 -10.32
C ALA A 300 25.25 -8.35 -9.10
N ILE A 301 25.67 -9.57 -8.77
CA ILE A 301 25.18 -10.31 -7.61
C ILE A 301 25.68 -9.66 -6.32
N LEU A 302 26.99 -9.38 -6.25
CA LEU A 302 27.61 -8.81 -5.06
C LEU A 302 27.07 -7.41 -4.73
N ARG A 303 26.86 -6.56 -5.74
CA ARG A 303 26.27 -5.23 -5.56
C ARG A 303 24.84 -5.30 -5.08
N HIS A 304 24.06 -6.24 -5.60
CA HIS A 304 22.67 -6.42 -5.17
C HIS A 304 22.59 -6.84 -3.70
N CYS A 305 23.38 -7.83 -3.28
CA CYS A 305 23.44 -8.25 -1.88
C CYS A 305 23.89 -7.15 -0.91
N ARG A 306 24.74 -6.23 -1.37
CA ARG A 306 25.27 -5.11 -0.57
C ARG A 306 24.42 -3.84 -0.64
N GLY A 307 23.42 -3.82 -1.52
CA GLY A 307 22.61 -2.63 -1.80
C GLY A 307 23.40 -1.46 -2.39
N THR A 308 24.40 -1.78 -3.23
CA THR A 308 25.28 -0.82 -3.91
C THR A 308 25.07 -0.84 -5.43
N GLU A 309 23.84 -1.06 -5.90
CA GLU A 309 23.55 -1.05 -7.34
C GLU A 309 23.79 0.32 -7.97
N LEU A 310 24.21 0.29 -9.24
CA LEU A 310 24.53 1.51 -9.99
C LEU A 310 23.31 2.40 -10.16
N GLY A 311 23.46 3.68 -9.81
CA GLY A 311 22.43 4.70 -10.03
C GLY A 311 21.22 4.61 -9.09
N VAL A 312 21.24 3.69 -8.13
CA VAL A 312 20.20 3.59 -7.09
C VAL A 312 20.69 4.30 -5.83
N LYS A 313 19.94 5.31 -5.37
CA LYS A 313 20.31 6.10 -4.17
C LYS A 313 19.96 5.41 -2.85
N GLU A 314 19.01 4.48 -2.89
CA GLU A 314 18.51 3.76 -1.73
C GLU A 314 18.76 2.27 -1.94
N PRO A 315 19.13 1.51 -0.90
CA PRO A 315 19.32 0.07 -1.03
C PRO A 315 18.03 -0.61 -1.53
N PRO A 316 18.15 -1.74 -2.24
CA PRO A 316 17.01 -2.51 -2.71
C PRO A 316 16.21 -3.00 -1.51
N GLN A 317 14.88 -2.89 -1.63
CA GLN A 317 14.01 -3.50 -0.66
C GLN A 317 13.81 -4.96 -1.08
N HIS A 318 14.54 -5.87 -0.44
CA HIS A 318 14.39 -7.29 -0.70
C HIS A 318 13.04 -7.83 -0.23
N PHE A 319 12.55 -8.81 -0.97
CA PHE A 319 11.36 -9.58 -0.62
C PHE A 319 11.49 -11.00 -1.17
N ARG A 320 10.58 -11.90 -0.78
CA ARG A 320 10.57 -13.27 -1.30
C ARG A 320 10.33 -13.21 -2.80
N GLY A 321 11.27 -13.74 -3.58
CA GLY A 321 11.36 -13.50 -5.03
C GLY A 321 12.61 -12.74 -5.48
N CYS A 322 13.46 -12.28 -4.54
CA CYS A 322 14.80 -11.75 -4.82
C CYS A 322 15.55 -12.65 -5.83
N TRP A 323 15.89 -12.08 -6.98
CA TRP A 323 16.49 -12.82 -8.09
C TRP A 323 17.80 -13.52 -7.69
N VAL A 324 18.62 -12.94 -6.79
CA VAL A 324 19.84 -13.58 -6.28
C VAL A 324 19.52 -14.81 -5.43
N ILE A 325 18.57 -14.70 -4.50
CA ILE A 325 18.16 -15.83 -3.66
C ILE A 325 17.57 -16.93 -4.53
N GLU A 326 16.71 -16.59 -5.48
CA GLU A 326 16.12 -17.56 -6.40
C GLU A 326 17.18 -18.22 -7.30
N LEU A 327 18.25 -17.51 -7.70
CA LEU A 327 19.38 -18.09 -8.44
C LEU A 327 20.13 -19.13 -7.61
N ILE A 328 20.43 -18.78 -6.35
CA ILE A 328 21.13 -19.66 -5.42
C ILE A 328 20.28 -20.90 -5.14
N LEU A 329 18.97 -20.75 -4.96
CA LEU A 329 18.06 -21.86 -4.70
C LEU A 329 17.68 -22.65 -5.97
N GLY A 330 18.16 -22.25 -7.15
CA GLY A 330 17.91 -22.94 -8.42
C GLY A 330 16.48 -22.79 -8.94
N ARG A 331 15.79 -21.72 -8.55
CA ARG A 331 14.37 -21.44 -8.82
C ARG A 331 14.17 -20.20 -9.72
N TYR A 332 15.25 -19.48 -10.01
CA TYR A 332 15.21 -18.28 -10.86
C TYR A 332 14.90 -18.64 -12.31
N ALA A 333 13.90 -17.95 -12.88
CA ALA A 333 13.54 -18.03 -14.28
C ALA A 333 13.91 -16.71 -14.98
N PRO A 334 14.96 -16.68 -15.83
CA PRO A 334 15.30 -15.48 -16.57
C PRO A 334 14.18 -15.10 -17.55
N LEU A 335 14.03 -13.81 -17.81
CA LEU A 335 13.08 -13.33 -18.82
C LEU A 335 13.41 -13.92 -20.20
N PRO A 336 12.41 -14.44 -20.93
CA PRO A 336 12.58 -14.81 -22.32
C PRO A 336 13.05 -13.63 -23.19
N ALA A 337 13.75 -13.93 -24.28
CA ALA A 337 14.15 -12.91 -25.25
C ALA A 337 12.93 -12.15 -25.79
N PRO A 338 13.04 -10.84 -26.06
CA PRO A 338 11.94 -10.06 -26.64
C PRO A 338 11.51 -10.65 -27.98
N LYS A 339 10.20 -10.81 -28.19
CA LYS A 339 9.66 -11.30 -29.47
C LYS A 339 10.06 -10.33 -30.58
N PRO A 340 10.65 -10.80 -31.70
CA PRO A 340 10.99 -9.91 -32.81
C PRO A 340 9.70 -9.31 -33.40
N GLY A 341 9.64 -7.97 -33.51
CA GLY A 341 8.63 -7.28 -34.31
C GLY A 341 7.43 -6.64 -33.60
N LYS A 342 7.30 -6.71 -32.26
CA LYS A 342 6.35 -5.83 -31.57
C LYS A 342 6.94 -4.42 -31.50
N LYS A 343 6.38 -3.48 -32.26
CA LYS A 343 6.59 -2.06 -32.00
C LYS A 343 6.16 -1.79 -30.56
N PRO A 344 6.92 -1.00 -29.77
CA PRO A 344 6.45 -0.58 -28.45
C PRO A 344 5.05 0.03 -28.63
N LYS A 345 4.10 -0.35 -27.76
CA LYS A 345 2.81 0.32 -27.71
C LYS A 345 3.08 1.83 -27.61
N PRO A 346 2.34 2.68 -28.35
CA PRO A 346 2.55 4.12 -28.25
C PRO A 346 2.37 4.53 -26.78
N LYS A 347 3.29 5.36 -26.28
CA LYS A 347 3.21 5.91 -24.92
C LYS A 347 1.80 6.46 -24.73
N ARG A 348 1.08 5.94 -23.74
CA ARG A 348 -0.21 6.50 -23.34
C ARG A 348 0.07 7.91 -22.83
N ASN A 349 -0.35 8.94 -23.57
CA ASN A 349 -0.07 10.31 -23.18
C ASN A 349 -1.08 10.67 -22.09
N PRO A 350 -0.68 11.17 -20.91
CA PRO A 350 -1.64 11.57 -19.87
C PRO A 350 -2.65 12.63 -20.35
N LEU A 351 -2.32 13.36 -21.42
CA LEU A 351 -3.21 14.29 -22.10
C LEU A 351 -4.35 13.60 -22.89
N ASP A 352 -4.22 12.32 -23.26
CA ASP A 352 -5.26 11.61 -24.01
C ASP A 352 -6.52 11.39 -23.16
N ASP A 353 -6.38 11.24 -21.84
CA ASP A 353 -7.52 11.11 -20.91
C ASP A 353 -8.23 12.46 -20.65
N ILE A 354 -7.58 13.60 -20.94
CA ILE A 354 -8.16 14.95 -20.81
C ILE A 354 -9.06 15.28 -22.02
N PHE A 355 -8.82 14.66 -23.18
CA PHE A 355 -9.52 14.93 -24.43
C PHE A 355 -10.45 13.81 -24.91
N ASP A 356 -10.65 12.75 -24.13
CA ASP A 356 -11.70 11.74 -24.39
C ASP A 356 -13.09 12.29 -24.00
N PHE A 357 -13.49 13.36 -24.69
CA PHE A 357 -14.89 13.73 -24.77
C PHE A 357 -15.55 12.68 -25.64
N GLY A 358 -16.15 11.68 -25.00
CA GLY A 358 -16.95 10.64 -25.66
C GLY A 358 -17.90 11.25 -26.72
N PRO A 359 -18.36 10.44 -27.69
CA PRO A 359 -18.99 10.93 -28.92
C PRO A 359 -20.06 11.97 -28.62
N LEU A 360 -19.90 13.17 -29.20
CA LEU A 360 -20.86 14.26 -29.12
C LEU A 360 -22.25 13.71 -29.45
N ARG A 361 -23.17 13.83 -28.49
CA ARG A 361 -24.58 13.52 -28.71
C ARG A 361 -25.09 14.46 -29.80
N ASN A 362 -25.34 13.93 -31.00
CA ASN A 362 -26.09 14.62 -32.05
C ASN A 362 -27.55 14.75 -31.61
N ASP A 363 -27.84 15.69 -30.72
CA ASP A 363 -29.20 16.15 -30.46
C ASP A 363 -29.25 17.65 -30.73
N ASP A 364 -29.41 18.00 -32.02
CA ASP A 364 -29.89 19.32 -32.43
C ASP A 364 -30.76 19.19 -33.68
N THR A 365 -32.01 18.75 -33.46
CA THR A 365 -33.12 18.96 -34.39
C THR A 365 -34.08 19.98 -33.81
N ARG A 366 -33.65 21.25 -33.71
CA ARG A 366 -34.56 22.40 -33.55
C ARG A 366 -34.03 23.65 -34.24
N LEU A 367 -34.14 23.66 -35.57
CA LEU A 367 -34.38 24.88 -36.33
C LEU A 367 -35.45 24.58 -37.38
N ALA A 368 -36.69 24.89 -37.02
CA ALA A 368 -37.82 25.18 -37.91
C ALA A 368 -38.65 26.27 -37.24
#